data_AF-A0A967W5G1-F1
#
_entry.id   AF-A0A967W5G1-F1
#
_cell.length_a   1.000
_cell.length_b   1.000
_cell.length_c   1.000
_cell.angle_alpha   90.00
_cell.angle_beta   90.00
_cell.angle_gamma   90.00
#
_symmetry.space_group_name_H-M   'P 1'
#
loop_
_entity.id
_entity.type
_entity.pdbx_description
1 polymer ?
#
loop_
_entity_poly.entity_id
_entity_poly.type
_entity_poly.pdbx_seq_one_letter_code
_entity_poly.pdbx_strand_id
1 'polypeptide(L)' 'MPDTIEEIDVRKIPPHKKHATIFDTYDGLDVGASFIIINDHDPKPLGYQMAAMYGENNFSWDYLEKGPKIWKVHISKIDK' A
#
# COMPACT_ATOMS: atom_id res chain seq x y z
N MET A 1 4.70 -9.73 20.57
CA MET A 1 4.37 -10.69 19.50
C MET A 1 4.87 -10.07 18.20
N PRO A 2 5.46 -10.78 17.22
CA PRO A 2 5.81 -10.12 15.98
C PRO A 2 4.49 -9.88 15.22
N ASP A 3 3.97 -8.67 15.30
CA ASP A 3 2.94 -8.16 14.38
C ASP A 3 3.56 -8.19 12.98
N THR A 4 3.41 -9.32 12.30
CA THR A 4 4.06 -9.55 11.02
C THR A 4 3.19 -8.84 9.98
N ILE A 5 3.48 -7.57 9.73
CA ILE A 5 2.81 -6.77 8.70
C ILE A 5 3.02 -7.46 7.36
N GLU A 6 1.93 -7.68 6.63
CA GLU A 6 1.96 -8.37 5.34
C GLU A 6 2.75 -7.57 4.31
N GLU A 7 3.73 -8.20 3.63
CA GLU A 7 4.48 -7.59 2.53
C GLU A 7 4.02 -8.15 1.17
N ILE A 8 3.45 -7.29 0.33
CA ILE A 8 3.02 -7.61 -1.03
C ILE A 8 4.07 -7.14 -2.03
N ASP A 9 4.79 -8.10 -2.62
CA ASP A 9 5.72 -7.82 -3.71
C ASP A 9 4.97 -7.63 -5.04
N VAL A 10 4.59 -6.39 -5.33
CA VAL A 10 3.80 -6.03 -6.50
C VAL A 10 4.55 -6.28 -7.81
N ARG A 11 5.88 -6.46 -7.78
CA ARG A 11 6.68 -6.79 -8.97
C ARG A 11 6.38 -8.20 -9.48
N LYS A 12 5.88 -9.08 -8.63
CA LYS A 12 5.47 -10.46 -8.98
C LYS A 12 4.05 -10.55 -9.53
N ILE A 13 3.29 -9.45 -9.47
CA ILE A 13 1.90 -9.40 -9.91
C ILE A 13 1.83 -8.83 -11.34
N PRO A 14 1.01 -9.41 -12.24
CA PRO A 14 0.81 -8.86 -13.58
C PRO A 14 0.37 -7.39 -13.54
N PRO A 15 0.89 -6.50 -14.41
CA PRO A 15 0.62 -5.06 -14.36
C PRO A 15 -0.87 -4.69 -14.24
N HIS A 16 -1.74 -5.38 -14.98
CA HIS A 16 -3.18 -5.14 -14.97
C HIS A 16 -3.89 -5.57 -13.68
N LYS A 17 -3.25 -6.38 -12.82
CA LYS A 17 -3.79 -6.83 -11.53
C LYS A 17 -3.19 -6.12 -10.33
N LYS A 18 -2.09 -5.39 -10.49
CA LYS A 18 -1.37 -4.74 -9.38
C LYS A 18 -2.29 -3.83 -8.56
N HIS A 19 -2.96 -2.90 -9.24
CA HIS A 19 -3.87 -1.97 -8.59
C HIS A 19 -5.03 -2.69 -7.90
N ALA A 20 -5.73 -3.58 -8.63
CA ALA A 20 -6.85 -4.34 -8.07
C ALA A 20 -6.43 -5.09 -6.79
N THR A 21 -5.29 -5.78 -6.81
CA THR A 21 -4.80 -6.51 -5.62
C THR A 21 -4.57 -5.58 -4.43
N ILE A 22 -3.98 -4.40 -4.64
CA ILE A 22 -3.71 -3.44 -3.56
C ILE A 22 -5.00 -2.85 -3.00
N PHE A 23 -5.96 -2.50 -3.87
CA PHE A 23 -7.27 -2.00 -3.46
C PHE A 23 -8.06 -3.06 -2.70
N ASP A 24 -8.14 -4.28 -3.23
CA ASP A 24 -8.82 -5.42 -2.59
C ASP A 24 -8.20 -5.73 -1.22
N THR A 25 -6.86 -5.64 -1.10
CA THR A 25 -6.15 -5.81 0.18
C THR A 25 -6.58 -4.72 1.16
N TYR A 26 -6.54 -3.45 0.75
CA TYR A 26 -6.90 -2.32 1.61
C TYR A 26 -8.38 -2.36 2.04
N ASP A 27 -9.28 -2.72 1.13
CA ASP A 27 -10.71 -2.85 1.42
C ASP A 27 -10.97 -3.93 2.48
N GLY A 28 -10.21 -5.03 2.43
CA GLY A 28 -10.26 -6.13 3.39
C GLY A 28 -9.59 -5.87 4.75
N LEU A 29 -8.86 -4.76 4.92
CA LEU A 29 -8.25 -4.43 6.21
C LEU A 29 -9.30 -3.99 7.24
N ASP A 30 -9.08 -4.43 8.48
CA ASP A 30 -9.69 -3.80 9.65
C ASP A 30 -9.05 -2.42 9.91
N VAL A 31 -9.80 -1.52 10.55
CA VAL A 31 -9.25 -0.23 11.01
C VAL A 31 -8.10 -0.48 11.99
N GLY A 32 -6.97 0.18 11.78
CA GLY A 32 -5.73 -0.01 12.53
C GLY A 32 -4.82 -1.09 11.96
N ALA A 33 -5.27 -1.88 10.98
CA ALA A 33 -4.43 -2.84 10.28
C ALA A 33 -3.65 -2.17 9.13
N SER A 34 -2.59 -2.84 8.69
CA SER A 34 -1.68 -2.31 7.68
C SER A 34 -0.98 -3.41 6.88
N PHE A 35 -0.43 -3.03 5.74
CA PHE A 35 0.39 -3.87 4.86
C PHE A 35 1.47 -3.02 4.19
N ILE A 36 2.44 -3.68 3.56
CA ILE A 36 3.54 -3.04 2.85
C ILE A 36 3.48 -3.47 1.38
N ILE A 37 3.65 -2.53 0.45
CA ILE A 37 3.87 -2.83 -0.95
C ILE A 37 5.35 -2.67 -1.31
N ILE A 38 5.86 -3.57 -2.15
CA ILE A 38 7.23 -3.52 -2.69
C ILE A 38 7.17 -3.36 -4.21
N ASN A 39 7.67 -2.24 -4.72
CA ASN A 39 7.63 -1.91 -6.14
C ASN A 39 9.04 -1.61 -6.69
N ASP A 40 9.20 -1.68 -8.01
CA ASP A 40 10.45 -1.37 -8.72
C ASP A 40 10.57 0.12 -9.11
N HIS A 41 9.51 0.90 -8.91
CA HIS A 41 9.45 2.34 -9.13
C HIS A 41 8.58 3.02 -8.06
N ASP A 42 8.63 4.35 -8.00
CA ASP A 42 7.83 5.14 -7.05
C ASP A 42 6.31 4.92 -7.28
N PRO A 43 5.57 4.34 -6.31
CA PRO A 43 4.13 4.11 -6.41
C PRO A 43 3.30 5.36 -6.07
N LYS A 44 3.89 6.56 -5.99
CA LYS A 44 3.19 7.82 -5.70
C LYS A 44 1.86 8.04 -6.46
N PRO A 45 1.72 7.73 -7.76
CA PRO A 45 0.42 7.85 -8.46
C PRO A 45 -0.70 7.01 -7.82
N LEU A 46 -0.37 5.83 -7.28
CA LEU A 46 -1.33 4.97 -6.59
C LEU A 46 -1.79 5.58 -5.28
N GLY A 47 -0.89 6.22 -4.54
CA GLY A 47 -1.25 6.95 -3.30
C GLY A 47 -2.25 8.07 -3.55
N TYR A 48 -2.11 8.81 -4.66
CA TYR A 48 -3.10 9.80 -5.08
C TYR A 48 -4.45 9.16 -5.43
N GLN A 49 -4.45 8.00 -6.10
CA GLN A 49 -5.68 7.28 -6.41
C GLN A 49 -6.40 6.80 -5.16
N MET A 50 -5.66 6.30 -4.16
CA MET A 50 -6.22 5.95 -2.85
C MET A 50 -6.81 7.16 -2.14
N ALA A 51 -6.12 8.30 -2.13
CA ALA A 51 -6.64 9.54 -1.56
C ALA A 51 -7.95 10.00 -2.22
N ALA A 52 -8.06 9.88 -3.54
CA ALA A 52 -9.28 10.22 -4.27
C ALA A 52 -10.44 9.25 -3.98
N MET A 53 -10.16 7.96 -3.74
CA MET A 53 -11.19 6.93 -3.50
C MET A 53 -11.65 6.86 -2.05
N TYR A 54 -10.72 6.95 -1.10
CA TYR A 54 -10.98 6.71 0.32
C TYR A 54 -10.93 7.97 1.17
N GLY A 55 -10.34 9.06 0.67
CA GLY A 55 -10.09 10.28 1.44
C GLY A 55 -8.77 10.21 2.21
N GLU A 56 -8.06 11.34 2.26
CA GLU A 56 -6.72 11.47 2.86
C GLU A 56 -6.64 11.14 4.36
N ASN A 57 -7.77 11.20 5.07
CA ASN A 57 -7.82 10.94 6.51
C ASN A 57 -8.15 9.48 6.87
N ASN A 58 -8.41 8.61 5.88
CA ASN A 58 -8.82 7.22 6.10
C ASN A 58 -7.67 6.21 5.88
N PHE A 59 -6.50 6.68 5.48
CA PHE A 59 -5.30 5.85 5.39
C PHE A 59 -4.02 6.63 5.67
N SER A 60 -2.95 5.91 6.00
CA SER A 60 -1.58 6.44 6.00
C SER A 60 -0.80 5.91 4.80
N TRP A 61 0.17 6.69 4.33
CA TRP A 61 1.06 6.33 3.22
C TRP A 61 2.49 6.68 3.59
N ASP A 62 3.23 5.70 4.09
CA ASP A 62 4.54 5.90 4.70
C ASP A 62 5.61 5.15 3.90
N TYR A 63 6.57 5.89 3.34
CA TYR A 63 7.68 5.26 2.62
C TYR A 63 8.68 4.66 3.63
N LEU A 64 8.85 3.35 3.56
CA LEU A 64 9.91 2.63 4.28
C LEU A 64 11.22 2.63 3.49
N GLU A 65 11.14 2.61 2.15
CA GLU A 65 12.30 2.67 1.25
C GLU A 65 11.97 3.47 -0.01
N LYS A 66 12.89 4.35 -0.43
CA LYS A 66 12.72 5.27 -1.57
C LYS A 66 13.77 5.07 -2.67
N GLY A 67 13.82 3.86 -3.23
CA GLY A 67 14.60 3.59 -4.44
C GLY A 67 16.13 3.68 -4.27
N PRO A 68 16.88 3.59 -5.39
CA PRO A 68 16.40 3.51 -6.77
C PRO A 68 15.96 2.10 -7.21
N LYS A 69 16.31 1.05 -6.47
CA LYS A 69 16.02 -0.35 -6.85
C LYS A 69 14.71 -0.89 -6.29
N ILE A 70 14.33 -0.42 -5.10
CA ILE A 70 13.19 -0.93 -4.35
C ILE A 70 12.48 0.27 -3.73
N TRP A 71 11.17 0.28 -3.86
CA TRP A 71 10.28 1.21 -3.19
C TRP A 71 9.38 0.42 -2.27
N LYS A 72 9.49 0.66 -0.97
CA LYS A 72 8.63 0.06 0.04
C LYS A 72 7.72 1.11 0.62
N VAL A 73 6.42 0.87 0.60
CA VAL A 73 5.42 1.76 1.20
C VAL A 73 4.57 0.97 2.17
N HIS A 74 4.52 1.43 3.40
CA HIS A 74 3.58 0.98 4.43
C HIS A 74 2.28 1.75 4.28
N ILE A 75 1.18 1.01 4.19
CA ILE A 75 -0.17 1.52 3.99
C ILE A 75 -1.01 1.02 5.15
N SER A 76 -1.58 1.95 5.91
CA SER A 76 -2.44 1.62 7.05
C SER A 76 -3.85 2.12 6.82
N LYS A 77 -4.85 1.36 7.26
CA LYS A 77 -6.23 1.84 7.34
C LYS A 77 -6.43 2.53 8.68
N ILE A 78 -6.84 3.79 8.66
CA ILE A 78 -7.10 4.58 9.86
C ILE A 78 -8.54 5.08 9.81
N ASP A 79 -9.11 5.36 10.98
CA ASP A 79 -10.43 5.99 11.12
C ASP A 79 -10.20 7.23 11.99
N LYS A 80 -10.30 8.42 11.39
CA LYS A 80 -9.88 9.68 12.00
C LYS A 80 -10.90 10.78 11.82
#